data_AF-A0A924VHB7-F1
#
_entry.id   AF-A0A924VHB7-F1
#
_cell.length_a   1.000
_cell.length_b   1.000
_cell.length_c   1.000
_cell.angle_alpha   90.00
_cell.angle_beta   90.00
_cell.angle_gamma   90.00
#
_symmetry.space_group_name_H-M   'P 1'
#
loop_
_entity.id
_entity.type
_entity.pdbx_description
1 polymer ?
#
loop_
_entity_poly.entity_id
_entity_poly.type
_entity_poly.pdbx_seq_one_letter_code
_entity_poly.pdbx_strand_id
1 'polypeptide(L)' 'VVNLGQIKDNWDLSVLRATSVVRFLTEGEKIENSRITATGKGEYQPIEQGSTPDIRSKNRRIEIVLSPKLDELYNLIK' A
#
# COMPACT_ATOMS: atom_id res chain seq x y z
N VAL A 1 -21.63 4.68 3.85
CA VAL A 1 -20.23 5.02 4.19
C VAL A 1 -20.17 6.53 4.34
N VAL A 2 -19.86 7.01 5.55
CA VAL A 2 -19.80 8.45 5.83
C VAL A 2 -18.62 9.03 5.07
N ASN A 3 -18.86 10.09 4.31
CA ASN A 3 -17.80 10.85 3.64
C ASN A 3 -16.98 11.59 4.72
N LEU A 4 -15.83 11.02 5.09
CA LEU A 4 -14.88 11.60 6.04
C LEU A 4 -13.95 12.58 5.32
N GLY A 5 -14.51 13.66 4.75
CA GLY A 5 -13.71 14.87 4.58
C GLY A 5 -13.05 15.18 5.94
N GLN A 6 -11.74 15.27 6.08
CA GLN A 6 -10.72 15.75 5.17
C GLN A 6 -9.47 14.87 5.27
N ILE A 7 -8.88 14.55 4.12
CA ILE A 7 -7.50 14.08 4.04
C ILE A 7 -6.62 15.19 4.63
N LYS A 8 -6.00 14.96 5.78
CA LYS A 8 -5.24 16.01 6.48
C LYS A 8 -3.86 16.22 5.85
N ASP A 9 -3.24 15.14 5.43
CA ASP A 9 -1.88 15.15 4.91
C ASP A 9 -1.62 13.97 3.95
N ASN A 10 -0.36 13.84 3.52
CA ASN A 10 0.07 12.75 2.65
C ASN A 10 -0.01 11.37 3.34
N TRP A 11 -0.01 11.30 4.69
CA TRP A 11 -0.21 10.04 5.40
C TRP A 11 -1.61 9.51 5.14
N ASP A 12 -2.63 10.32 5.43
CA ASP A 12 -4.03 9.97 5.20
C ASP A 12 -4.27 9.59 3.73
N LEU A 13 -3.76 10.40 2.81
CA LEU A 13 -3.91 10.15 1.37
C LEU A 13 -3.30 8.80 0.96
N SER A 14 -2.10 8.49 1.47
CA SER A 14 -1.41 7.25 1.12
C SER A 14 -2.13 6.01 1.63
N VAL A 15 -2.67 6.05 2.87
CA VAL A 15 -3.44 4.94 3.46
C VAL A 15 -4.75 4.73 2.71
N LEU A 16 -5.46 5.81 2.36
CA LEU A 16 -6.72 5.71 1.62
C LEU A 16 -6.53 5.11 0.22
N ARG A 17 -5.47 5.51 -0.50
CA ARG A 17 -5.14 4.93 -1.80
C ARG A 17 -4.81 3.44 -1.68
N ALA A 18 -4.01 3.04 -0.70
CA ALA A 18 -3.71 1.63 -0.44
C ALA A 18 -4.99 0.83 -0.11
N THR A 19 -5.87 1.39 0.74
CA THR A 19 -7.14 0.76 1.11
C THR A 19 -8.06 0.55 -0.10
N SER A 20 -8.08 1.51 -1.04
CA SER A 20 -8.84 1.36 -2.29
C SER A 20 -8.37 0.15 -3.12
N VAL A 21 -7.06 -0.12 -3.15
CA VAL A 21 -6.48 -1.27 -3.87
C VAL A 21 -6.80 -2.56 -3.14
N VAL A 22 -6.67 -2.59 -1.81
CA VAL A 22 -7.04 -3.77 -1.01
C VAL A 22 -8.51 -4.11 -1.23
N ARG A 23 -9.40 -3.11 -1.22
CA ARG A 23 -10.83 -3.29 -1.49
C ARG A 23 -11.07 -3.90 -2.88
N PHE A 24 -10.38 -3.40 -3.90
CA PHE A 24 -10.47 -3.97 -5.25
C PHE A 24 -10.04 -5.45 -5.27
N LEU A 25 -8.94 -5.80 -4.60
CA LEU A 25 -8.44 -7.18 -4.54
C LEU A 25 -9.35 -8.13 -3.76
N THR A 26 -10.01 -7.63 -2.72
CA THR A 26 -10.83 -8.48 -1.84
C THR A 26 -12.26 -8.60 -2.35
N GLU A 27 -12.84 -7.51 -2.88
CA GLU A 27 -14.19 -7.51 -3.45
C GLU A 27 -14.21 -8.01 -4.91
N GLY A 28 -13.20 -7.68 -5.72
CA GLY A 28 -13.11 -8.07 -7.13
C GLY A 28 -12.48 -9.44 -7.35
N GLU A 29 -11.27 -9.65 -6.83
CA GLU A 29 -10.48 -10.88 -7.03
C GLU A 29 -10.70 -11.94 -5.94
N LYS A 30 -11.58 -11.65 -4.96
CA LYS A 30 -11.95 -12.56 -3.85
C LYS A 30 -10.77 -13.06 -3.02
N ILE A 31 -9.71 -12.25 -2.90
CA ILE A 31 -8.61 -12.59 -1.98
C ILE A 31 -9.11 -12.45 -0.54
N GLU A 32 -8.76 -13.42 0.30
CA GLU A 32 -9.10 -13.39 1.72
C GLU A 32 -8.53 -12.14 2.42
N ASN A 33 -9.39 -11.40 3.13
CA ASN A 33 -8.99 -10.19 3.86
C ASN A 33 -7.87 -10.44 4.88
N SER A 34 -7.77 -11.64 5.45
CA SER A 34 -6.73 -12.03 6.40
C SER A 34 -5.33 -12.10 5.79
N ARG A 35 -5.21 -12.16 4.45
CA ARG A 35 -3.93 -12.31 3.74
C ARG A 35 -3.35 -11.00 3.21
N ILE A 36 -4.07 -9.89 3.34
CA ILE A 36 -3.68 -8.59 2.79
C ILE A 36 -3.76 -7.53 3.88
N THR A 37 -2.84 -6.57 3.87
CA THR A 37 -2.85 -5.41 4.76
C THR A 37 -2.61 -4.15 3.94
N ALA A 38 -3.44 -3.12 4.14
CA ALA A 38 -3.22 -1.80 3.56
C ALA A 38 -2.26 -1.00 4.44
N THR A 39 -1.27 -0.34 3.83
CA THR A 39 -0.32 0.52 4.55
C THR A 39 -0.03 1.77 3.72
N GLY A 40 0.09 2.91 4.40
CA GLY A 40 0.53 4.17 3.82
C GLY A 40 1.88 4.59 4.40
N LYS A 41 2.71 5.27 3.59
CA LYS A 41 4.06 5.73 3.99
C LYS A 41 4.25 7.24 3.84
N GLY A 42 3.20 7.97 3.48
CA GLY A 42 3.27 9.39 3.16
C GLY A 42 4.34 9.69 2.10
N GLU A 43 5.09 10.76 2.31
CA GLU A 43 6.20 11.19 1.44
C GLU A 43 7.59 10.70 1.89
N TYR A 44 7.65 9.91 2.96
CA TYR A 44 8.90 9.58 3.67
C TYR A 44 9.71 8.44 3.04
N GLN A 45 9.21 7.82 1.97
CA GLN A 45 9.95 6.83 1.17
C GLN A 45 9.90 7.14 -0.34
N PRO A 46 10.54 8.24 -0.77
CA PRO A 46 10.63 8.58 -2.19
C PRO A 46 11.54 7.59 -2.93
N ILE A 47 11.24 7.30 -4.20
CA ILE A 47 12.18 6.63 -5.10
C ILE A 47 13.30 7.59 -5.48
N GLU A 48 12.92 8.83 -5.80
CA GLU A 48 13.81 9.86 -6.29
C GLU A 48 13.57 11.15 -5.50
N GLN A 49 14.65 11.78 -5.04
CA GLN A 49 14.56 13.04 -4.30
C GLN A 49 14.32 14.20 -5.27
N GLY A 50 13.52 15.18 -4.85
CA GLY A 50 13.25 16.40 -5.60
C GLY A 50 11.76 16.68 -5.78
N SER A 51 11.45 17.78 -6.46
CA SER A 51 10.10 18.36 -6.52
C SER A 51 9.58 18.62 -7.95
N THR A 52 10.29 18.15 -8.98
CA THR A 52 9.83 18.30 -10.37
C THR A 52 8.52 17.53 -10.61
N PRO A 53 7.69 17.95 -11.57
CA PRO A 53 6.47 17.20 -11.93
C PRO A 53 6.73 15.71 -12.20
N ASP A 54 7.83 15.40 -12.89
CA ASP A 54 8.21 14.04 -13.25
C ASP A 54 8.58 13.20 -12.02
N ILE A 55 9.42 13.75 -11.12
CA ILE A 55 9.80 13.09 -9.86
C ILE A 55 8.57 12.85 -8.98
N ARG A 56 7.69 13.84 -8.87
CA ARG A 56 6.44 13.70 -8.10
C ARG A 56 5.52 12.64 -8.70
N SER A 57 5.49 12.51 -10.03
CA SER A 57 4.73 11.44 -10.69
C SER A 57 5.26 10.05 -10.33
N LYS A 58 6.58 9.86 -10.41
CA LYS A 58 7.25 8.61 -10.02
C LYS A 58 7.01 8.24 -8.56
N ASN A 59 7.04 9.21 -7.65
CA ASN A 59 6.87 8.96 -6.22
C ASN A 59 5.42 8.61 -5.82
N ARG A 60 4.39 8.99 -6.62
CA ARG A 60 2.98 8.70 -6.36
C ARG A 60 2.54 7.30 -6.81
N ARG A 61 3.09 6.25 -6.20
CA ARG A 61 2.87 4.84 -6.58
C ARG A 61 2.18 3.99 -5.49
N ILE A 62 1.79 2.78 -5.88
CA ILE A 62 1.38 1.69 -4.98
C ILE A 62 2.38 0.55 -5.16
N GLU A 63 2.82 -0.05 -4.05
CA GLU A 63 3.69 -1.23 -4.04
C GLU A 63 2.93 -2.41 -3.45
N ILE A 64 3.04 -3.58 -4.10
CA ILE A 64 2.51 -4.84 -3.58
C ILE A 64 3.70 -5.68 -3.16
N VAL A 65 3.84 -5.90 -1.84
CA VAL A 65 4.92 -6.70 -1.27
C VAL A 65 4.37 -8.09 -0.95
N LEU A 66 4.92 -9.11 -1.59
CA LEU A 66 4.57 -10.50 -1.33
C LEU A 66 5.50 -11.04 -0.23
N SER A 67 4.94 -11.25 0.96
CA SER A 67 5.66 -11.85 2.08
C SER A 67 5.39 -13.36 2.10
N PRO A 68 6.43 -14.22 2.02
CA PRO A 68 6.25 -15.65 2.19
C PRO A 68 5.88 -15.98 3.64
N LYS A 69 5.24 -17.14 3.86
CA LYS A 69 5.07 -17.67 5.21
C LYS A 69 6.42 -18.12 5.74
N LEU A 70 6.95 -17.39 6.71
CA LEU A 70 8.30 -17.62 7.23
C LEU A 70 8.42 -19.02 7.87
N ASP A 71 7.35 -19.52 8.50
CA ASP A 71 7.32 -20.86 9.09
C ASP A 71 7.52 -21.97 8.04
N GLU A 72 6.87 -21.85 6.88
CA GLU A 72 7.04 -22.79 5.77
C GLU A 72 8.46 -22.70 5.19
N LEU A 73 9.03 -21.49 5.13
CA LEU A 73 10.41 -21.28 4.69
C LEU A 73 11.43 -21.92 5.65
N TYR A 74 11.25 -21.79 6.97
CA TYR A 74 12.14 -22.41 7.96
C TYR A 74 12.12 -23.94 7.88
N ASN A 75 10.98 -24.54 7.57
CA ASN A 75 10.86 -25.99 7.41
C ASN A 75 11.61 -26.54 6.18
N LEU A 76 11.88 -25.71 5.16
CA LEU A 76 12.64 -26.11 3.95
C LEU A 76 14.16 -26.11 4.14
N ILE A 77 14.65 -25.39 5.16
CA ILE A 77 16.08 -25.27 5.47
C ILE A 77 16.52 -26.34 6.49
N LYS A 78 15.57 -26.97 7.16
CA LYS A 78 15.81 -28.09 8.08
C LYS A 78 15.91 -29.41 7.33
#